data_AF-A0A9P4WSQ0-F1
#
_entry.id   AF-A0A9P4WSQ0-F1
#
_cell.length_a   1.000
_cell.length_b   1.000
_cell.length_c   1.000
_cell.angle_alpha   90.00
_cell.angle_beta   90.00
_cell.angle_gamma   90.00
#
_symmetry.space_group_name_H-M   'P 1'
#
loop_
_entity.id
_entity.type
_entity.pdbx_description
1 polymer ?
#
loop_
_entity_poly.entity_id
_entity_poly.type
_entity_poly.pdbx_seq_one_letter_code
_entity_poly.pdbx_strand_id
1 'polypeptide(L)'
;MRGVAEHRKREIGNANIWHWKIVDTDLTPSKDDPEDNGGRTIAVAVWKMMNVENDRVDGHSYNSEQEGGSPGTVREEALNEHASVPAETEAPANNSLGPRSPSFLPPEIRLDALKSLFNPLDASRNGIMGTEKPFFMLNSLATHPDHQGRGAGKMLLDWGVKKADDEQLVTYLDATQVAKPIYEKRGFEVKRAVEWDRTVWGGEGLDIHYSMVRRPRTGHGQ
;
A
#
# COMPACT_ATOMS: atom_id res chain seq x y z
N MET A 1 -23.79 -9.11 -21.18
CA MET A 1 -22.50 -8.57 -20.68
C MET A 1 -21.39 -9.34 -21.37
N ARG A 2 -20.81 -8.77 -22.44
CA ARG A 2 -19.68 -9.35 -23.19
C ARG A 2 -18.64 -8.24 -23.34
N GLY A 3 -17.44 -8.48 -22.81
CA GLY A 3 -16.27 -7.62 -23.01
C GLY A 3 -15.82 -6.88 -21.74
N VAL A 4 -15.09 -7.56 -20.85
CA VAL A 4 -14.22 -6.89 -19.89
C VAL A 4 -12.82 -6.95 -20.50
N ALA A 5 -12.29 -5.80 -20.91
CA ALA A 5 -10.92 -5.71 -21.40
C ALA A 5 -9.98 -5.63 -20.19
N GLU A 6 -9.40 -6.78 -19.82
CA GLU A 6 -8.32 -6.89 -18.83
C GLU A 6 -7.03 -6.29 -19.41
N HIS A 7 -6.80 -4.99 -19.20
CA HIS A 7 -5.56 -4.34 -19.65
C HIS A 7 -4.41 -4.66 -18.67
N ARG A 8 -3.70 -5.76 -18.92
CA ARG A 8 -2.38 -6.05 -18.34
C ARG A 8 -1.31 -5.25 -19.09
N LYS A 9 -0.77 -4.21 -18.45
CA LYS A 9 0.66 -3.80 -18.50
C LYS A 9 0.87 -2.43 -17.87
N ARG A 10 1.47 -2.43 -16.68
CA ARG A 10 2.73 -1.74 -16.31
C ARG A 10 3.00 -2.07 -14.83
N GLU A 11 3.99 -2.91 -14.59
CA GLU A 11 4.58 -3.10 -13.27
C GLU A 11 5.24 -1.77 -12.88
N ILE A 12 4.56 -0.97 -12.06
CA ILE A 12 5.20 0.20 -11.47
C ILE A 12 5.96 -0.28 -10.23
N GLY A 13 7.17 -0.80 -10.50
CA GLY A 13 8.35 -0.66 -9.64
C GLY A 13 8.52 -1.57 -8.42
N ASN A 14 7.54 -2.39 -8.02
CA ASN A 14 7.72 -3.31 -6.89
C ASN A 14 7.03 -4.66 -7.15
N ALA A 15 7.81 -5.76 -7.12
CA ALA A 15 7.33 -7.14 -7.35
C ALA A 15 6.21 -7.58 -6.38
N ASN A 16 6.00 -6.81 -5.30
CA ASN A 16 5.08 -7.13 -4.23
C ASN A 16 3.84 -6.22 -4.18
N ILE A 17 3.62 -5.34 -5.16
CA ILE A 17 2.43 -4.46 -5.21
C ILE A 17 1.70 -4.64 -6.54
N TRP A 18 0.41 -4.94 -6.47
CA TRP A 18 -0.46 -5.09 -7.61
C TRP A 18 -1.50 -3.97 -7.65
N HIS A 19 -1.41 -3.15 -8.69
CA HIS A 19 -2.40 -2.12 -9.00
C HIS A 19 -3.37 -2.67 -10.04
N TRP A 20 -4.64 -2.76 -9.68
CA TRP A 20 -5.70 -3.23 -10.55
C TRP A 20 -6.71 -2.13 -10.80
N LYS A 21 -7.24 -2.10 -12.02
CA LYS A 21 -8.33 -1.22 -12.41
C LYS A 21 -9.34 -1.97 -13.27
N ILE A 22 -10.61 -1.60 -13.15
CA ILE A 22 -11.67 -1.99 -14.08
C ILE A 22 -11.99 -0.78 -14.96
N VAL A 23 -11.97 -1.00 -16.27
CA VAL A 23 -12.27 0.02 -17.28
C VAL A 23 -13.57 -0.33 -17.98
N ASP A 24 -14.51 0.62 -18.00
CA ASP A 24 -15.74 0.54 -18.78
C ASP A 24 -15.48 1.11 -20.18
N THR A 25 -15.42 0.23 -21.18
CA THR A 25 -15.09 0.58 -22.57
C THR A 25 -16.26 1.20 -23.32
N ASP A 26 -17.47 1.18 -22.76
CA ASP A 26 -18.64 1.83 -23.36
C ASP A 26 -18.70 3.32 -22.99
N LEU A 27 -17.81 3.78 -22.10
CA LEU A 27 -17.72 5.18 -21.65
C LEU A 27 -16.44 5.84 -22.15
N THR A 28 -16.54 7.14 -22.42
CA THR A 28 -15.36 7.96 -22.71
C THR A 28 -14.49 8.12 -21.45
N PRO A 29 -13.14 8.07 -21.60
CA PRO A 29 -12.22 8.36 -20.51
C PRO A 29 -12.52 9.72 -19.85
N SER A 30 -12.33 9.79 -18.54
CA SER A 30 -12.32 11.03 -17.75
C SER A 30 -11.03 11.82 -18.01
N LYS A 31 -11.01 13.09 -17.60
CA LYS A 31 -9.79 13.90 -17.51
C LYS A 31 -8.71 13.28 -16.60
N ASP A 32 -9.13 12.46 -15.65
CA ASP A 32 -8.26 11.81 -14.66
C ASP A 32 -7.80 10.41 -15.15
N ASP A 33 -8.32 9.94 -16.29
CA ASP A 33 -7.89 8.69 -16.90
C ASP A 33 -6.60 8.90 -17.72
N PRO A 34 -5.69 7.90 -17.76
CA PRO A 34 -4.52 7.95 -18.63
C PRO A 34 -4.88 8.17 -20.11
N GLU A 35 -4.02 8.84 -20.86
CA GLU A 35 -4.24 9.13 -22.29
C GLU A 35 -4.46 7.86 -23.15
N ASP A 36 -3.89 6.73 -22.73
CA ASP A 36 -4.01 5.43 -23.39
C ASP A 36 -5.18 4.57 -22.85
N ASN A 37 -6.05 5.12 -22.00
CA ASN A 37 -7.17 4.37 -21.44
C ASN A 37 -8.29 4.20 -22.49
N GLY A 38 -8.58 2.97 -22.89
CA GLY A 38 -9.64 2.65 -23.87
C GLY A 38 -11.08 2.79 -23.37
N GLY A 39 -11.28 3.49 -22.26
CA GLY A 39 -12.57 3.67 -21.60
C GLY A 39 -12.43 4.42 -20.28
N ARG A 40 -13.50 4.47 -19.48
CA ARG A 40 -13.48 5.13 -18.16
C ARG A 40 -13.04 4.17 -17.06
N THR A 41 -12.12 4.57 -16.19
CA THR A 41 -11.82 3.77 -14.98
C THR A 41 -12.98 3.85 -13.99
N ILE A 42 -13.58 2.71 -13.67
CA ILE A 42 -14.78 2.64 -12.81
C ILE A 42 -14.51 1.99 -11.45
N ALA A 43 -13.38 1.30 -11.28
CA ALA A 43 -12.94 0.79 -10.00
C ALA A 43 -11.42 0.59 -9.99
N VAL A 44 -10.82 0.69 -8.81
CA VAL A 44 -9.39 0.46 -8.59
C VAL A 44 -9.17 -0.33 -7.31
N ALA A 45 -8.11 -1.13 -7.28
CA ALA A 45 -7.65 -1.81 -6.09
C ALA A 45 -6.12 -1.84 -6.04
N VAL A 46 -5.57 -1.71 -4.85
CA VAL A 46 -4.15 -1.93 -4.59
C VAL A 46 -4.01 -3.06 -3.60
N TRP A 47 -3.30 -4.10 -4.02
CA TRP A 47 -2.93 -5.22 -3.18
C TRP A 47 -1.43 -5.21 -2.94
N LYS A 48 -0.99 -5.58 -1.74
CA LYS A 48 0.42 -5.59 -1.38
C LYS A 48 0.78 -6.87 -0.61
N MET A 49 1.90 -7.49 -0.97
CA MET A 49 2.55 -8.48 -0.13
C MET A 49 3.33 -7.75 0.96
N MET A 50 3.05 -8.11 2.21
CA MET A 50 3.68 -7.53 3.40
C MET A 50 4.65 -8.54 4.02
N ASN A 51 5.62 -8.06 4.79
CA ASN A 51 6.61 -8.87 5.53
C ASN A 51 7.45 -9.79 4.62
N VAL A 52 7.72 -9.36 3.39
CA VAL A 52 8.64 -10.01 2.45
C VAL A 52 10.08 -9.58 2.74
N GLU A 53 11.07 -10.43 2.45
CA GLU A 53 12.48 -10.20 2.83
C GLU A 53 13.06 -8.84 2.38
N ASN A 54 12.56 -8.27 1.28
CA ASN A 54 12.98 -6.94 0.81
C ASN A 54 12.54 -5.78 1.74
N ASP A 55 11.49 -5.93 2.54
CA ASP A 55 11.05 -4.91 3.52
C ASP A 55 11.96 -4.89 4.77
N ARG A 56 12.88 -5.84 4.92
CA ARG A 56 13.78 -5.94 6.09
C ARG A 56 15.08 -5.12 5.95
N VAL A 57 15.41 -4.66 4.74
CA VAL A 57 16.66 -3.94 4.46
C VAL A 57 16.50 -2.42 4.57
N ASP A 58 15.31 -1.87 4.34
CA ASP A 58 15.02 -0.43 4.43
C ASP A 58 14.46 0.00 5.80
N GLY A 59 14.87 -0.70 6.86
CA GLY A 59 14.60 -0.34 8.24
C GLY A 59 15.37 0.94 8.62
N HIS A 60 14.91 2.10 8.16
CA HIS A 60 15.15 3.35 8.86
C HIS A 60 14.46 3.25 10.24
N SER A 61 15.19 2.67 11.18
CA SER A 61 14.96 2.85 12.59
C SER A 61 14.97 4.36 12.87
N TYR A 62 13.85 4.89 13.34
CA TYR A 62 13.87 6.14 14.09
C TYR A 62 14.62 5.85 15.40
N ASN A 63 15.94 5.94 15.37
CA ASN A 63 16.75 5.87 16.57
C ASN A 63 16.58 7.15 17.38
N SER A 64 15.99 7.00 18.56
CA SER A 64 16.10 7.94 19.66
C SER A 64 17.56 8.11 20.06
N GLU A 65 17.91 9.37 20.32
CA GLU A 65 19.22 9.87 20.73
C GLU A 65 19.91 9.04 21.82
N GLN A 66 21.20 8.77 21.64
CA GLN A 66 22.17 8.79 22.74
C GLN A 66 23.58 9.06 22.19
N GLU A 67 24.15 10.15 22.67
CA GLU A 67 25.51 10.64 22.43
C GLU A 67 26.57 9.76 23.10
N GLY A 68 27.77 9.69 22.49
CA GLY A 68 29.01 9.46 23.20
C GLY A 68 29.98 8.47 22.55
N GLY A 69 31.10 8.97 22.00
CA GLY A 69 32.31 8.16 21.77
C GLY A 69 33.18 8.56 20.58
N SER A 70 34.24 9.32 20.85
CA SER A 70 35.34 9.65 19.93
C SER A 70 36.42 8.54 19.85
N PRO A 71 37.41 8.59 18.92
CA PRO A 71 37.78 7.46 18.06
C PRO A 71 39.21 6.90 18.22
N GLY A 72 39.46 5.74 17.59
CA GLY A 72 40.77 5.12 17.32
C GLY A 72 40.59 3.62 17.07
N THR A 73 41.25 2.89 16.16
CA THR A 73 42.46 3.07 15.34
C THR A 73 42.45 2.03 14.20
N VAL A 74 43.24 2.30 13.16
CA VAL A 74 43.33 1.66 11.83
C VAL A 74 44.31 0.47 11.79
N ARG A 75 44.07 -0.52 10.89
CA ARG A 75 45.05 -1.23 10.01
C ARG A 75 44.30 -2.22 9.09
N GLU A 76 44.11 -1.98 7.79
CA GLU A 76 45.02 -2.15 6.62
C GLU A 76 45.62 -3.55 6.43
N GLU A 77 45.29 -4.23 5.31
CA GLU A 77 46.15 -4.74 4.19
C GLU A 77 45.18 -5.19 3.04
N ALA A 78 45.07 -4.53 1.87
CA ALA A 78 45.91 -4.55 0.65
C ALA A 78 45.85 -5.89 -0.16
N LEU A 79 45.78 -6.00 -1.51
CA LEU A 79 45.78 -5.12 -2.70
C LEU A 79 45.56 -5.98 -3.97
N ASN A 80 44.97 -5.37 -5.03
CA ASN A 80 45.34 -5.43 -6.47
C ASN A 80 44.08 -5.24 -7.35
N GLU A 81 43.76 -4.01 -7.77
CA GLU A 81 44.34 -3.23 -8.89
C GLU A 81 44.16 -3.88 -10.27
N HIS A 82 43.29 -3.26 -11.09
CA HIS A 82 43.74 -2.60 -12.31
C HIS A 82 42.90 -1.35 -12.55
N ALA A 83 43.59 -0.21 -12.59
CA ALA A 83 43.08 1.14 -12.62
C ALA A 83 42.73 1.61 -14.03
N SER A 84 41.80 2.57 -14.11
CA SER A 84 41.91 3.79 -14.93
C SER A 84 40.82 4.79 -14.55
N VAL A 85 41.17 5.76 -13.70
CA VAL A 85 40.59 7.10 -13.59
C VAL A 85 41.81 8.05 -13.54
N PRO A 86 41.77 9.31 -14.03
CA PRO A 86 41.06 10.37 -13.30
C PRO A 86 40.48 11.51 -14.17
N ALA A 87 39.40 12.13 -13.69
CA ALA A 87 39.25 13.58 -13.75
C ALA A 87 38.30 14.00 -12.62
N GLU A 88 38.87 14.15 -11.42
CA GLU A 88 38.27 14.92 -10.35
C GLU A 88 38.33 16.41 -10.72
N THR A 89 37.23 17.13 -10.53
CA THR A 89 37.30 18.55 -10.24
C THR A 89 36.43 18.77 -9.02
N GLU A 90 37.08 19.30 -7.99
CA GLU A 90 36.60 19.52 -6.64
C GLU A 90 35.26 20.27 -6.58
N ALA A 91 34.44 19.89 -5.60
CA ALA A 91 33.20 20.57 -5.27
C ALA A 91 33.44 22.00 -4.76
N PRO A 92 32.64 23.00 -5.16
CA PRO A 92 32.32 24.09 -4.28
C PRO A 92 31.09 23.70 -3.46
N ALA A 93 31.25 23.74 -2.13
CA ALA A 93 30.14 23.85 -1.22
C ALA A 93 29.28 25.05 -1.63
N ASN A 94 28.05 24.79 -2.09
CA ASN A 94 27.00 25.78 -2.02
C ASN A 94 25.67 25.10 -1.71
N ASN A 95 25.22 25.42 -0.51
CA ASN A 95 23.92 25.13 0.03
C ASN A 95 22.88 25.78 -0.89
N SER A 96 22.31 24.99 -1.81
CA SER A 96 21.19 25.40 -2.64
C SER A 96 20.30 24.19 -2.76
N LEU A 97 19.37 24.09 -1.81
CA LEU A 97 18.15 23.32 -1.98
C LEU A 97 17.57 23.70 -3.34
N GLY A 98 17.77 22.84 -4.34
CA GLY A 98 16.96 22.90 -5.56
C GLY A 98 15.49 22.97 -5.18
N PRO A 99 14.62 23.54 -6.03
CA PRO A 99 13.22 23.73 -5.70
C PRO A 99 12.69 22.40 -5.15
N ARG A 100 12.33 22.38 -3.86
CA ARG A 100 11.75 21.18 -3.23
C ARG A 100 10.60 20.81 -4.13
N SER A 101 10.65 19.63 -4.74
CA SER A 101 9.53 19.08 -5.49
C SER A 101 8.28 19.33 -4.66
N PRO A 102 7.24 20.01 -5.21
CA PRO A 102 6.07 20.34 -4.42
C PRO A 102 5.58 19.05 -3.78
N SER A 103 5.37 19.10 -2.47
CA SER A 103 4.79 17.98 -1.74
C SER A 103 3.56 17.55 -2.52
N PHE A 104 3.52 16.29 -2.96
CA PHE A 104 2.38 15.69 -3.67
C PHE A 104 1.07 15.70 -2.84
N LEU A 105 1.14 16.23 -1.63
CA LEU A 105 0.04 16.37 -0.70
C LEU A 105 -0.61 17.74 -0.91
N PRO A 106 -1.90 17.79 -1.30
CA PRO A 106 -2.68 19.02 -1.26
C PRO A 106 -2.50 19.73 0.10
N PRO A 107 -2.33 21.06 0.11
CA PRO A 107 -2.10 21.82 1.35
C PRO A 107 -3.27 21.70 2.35
N GLU A 108 -4.45 21.28 1.90
CA GLU A 108 -5.63 21.04 2.72
C GLU A 108 -5.57 19.73 3.53
N ILE A 109 -4.59 18.85 3.27
CA ILE A 109 -4.47 17.58 3.98
C ILE A 109 -4.06 17.81 5.45
N ARG A 110 -4.94 17.42 6.35
CA ARG A 110 -4.71 17.37 7.80
C ARG A 110 -3.91 16.12 8.18
N LEU A 111 -2.58 16.25 8.16
CA LEU A 111 -1.65 15.15 8.47
C LEU A 111 -1.78 14.61 9.90
N ASP A 112 -2.13 15.48 10.84
CA ASP A 112 -2.45 15.14 12.23
C ASP A 112 -3.68 14.23 12.32
N ALA A 113 -4.75 14.57 11.60
CA ALA A 113 -5.95 13.75 11.51
C ALA A 113 -5.64 12.38 10.89
N LEU A 114 -4.92 12.34 9.75
CA LEU A 114 -4.54 11.09 9.09
C LEU A 114 -3.69 10.20 10.01
N LYS A 115 -2.68 10.75 10.70
CA LYS A 115 -1.86 10.00 11.66
C LYS A 115 -2.70 9.45 12.82
N SER A 116 -3.64 10.23 13.33
CA SER A 116 -4.51 9.78 14.43
C SER A 116 -5.41 8.61 14.04
N LEU A 117 -5.79 8.50 12.77
CA LEU A 117 -6.55 7.38 12.21
C LEU A 117 -5.65 6.18 11.90
N PHE A 118 -4.55 6.40 11.16
CA PHE A 118 -3.74 5.30 10.64
C PHE A 118 -2.79 4.67 11.66
N ASN A 119 -2.27 5.42 12.63
CA ASN A 119 -1.36 4.84 13.63
C ASN A 119 -2.02 3.72 14.44
N PRO A 120 -3.27 3.86 14.96
CA PRO A 120 -3.97 2.76 15.61
C PRO A 120 -4.25 1.56 14.67
N LEU A 121 -4.53 1.80 13.38
CA LEU A 121 -4.74 0.73 12.40
C LEU A 121 -3.45 -0.03 12.10
N ASP A 122 -2.33 0.68 11.96
CA ASP A 122 -1.01 0.05 11.80
C ASP A 122 -0.62 -0.77 13.04
N ALA A 123 -0.86 -0.23 14.24
CA ALA A 123 -0.64 -0.97 15.49
C ALA A 123 -1.56 -2.19 15.60
N SER A 124 -2.81 -2.09 15.13
CA SER A 124 -3.74 -3.21 15.04
C SER A 124 -3.22 -4.29 14.10
N ARG A 125 -2.86 -3.92 12.87
CA ARG A 125 -2.28 -4.84 11.87
C ARG A 125 -1.05 -5.54 12.42
N ASN A 126 -0.10 -4.80 12.98
CA ASN A 126 1.15 -5.37 13.50
C ASN A 126 0.89 -6.31 14.68
N GLY A 127 -0.07 -5.98 15.56
CA GLY A 127 -0.46 -6.86 16.67
C GLY A 127 -1.19 -8.13 16.25
N ILE A 128 -1.92 -8.10 15.12
CA ILE A 128 -2.68 -9.25 14.61
C ILE A 128 -1.82 -10.14 13.70
N MET A 129 -1.06 -9.53 12.78
CA MET A 129 -0.32 -10.22 11.73
C MET A 129 1.15 -10.46 12.07
N GLY A 130 1.70 -9.71 13.04
CA GLY A 130 3.14 -9.68 13.30
C GLY A 130 3.93 -9.04 12.15
N THR A 131 5.25 -9.09 12.27
CA THR A 131 6.21 -8.50 11.31
C THR A 131 7.03 -9.53 10.54
N GLU A 132 6.90 -10.81 10.88
CA GLU A 132 7.80 -11.85 10.38
C GLU A 132 7.23 -12.62 9.19
N LYS A 133 5.95 -13.01 9.25
CA LYS A 133 5.34 -13.90 8.27
C LYS A 133 4.70 -13.11 7.12
N PRO A 134 4.95 -13.49 5.86
CA PRO A 134 4.29 -12.87 4.72
C PRO A 134 2.76 -12.99 4.77
N PHE A 135 2.09 -11.93 4.36
CA PHE A 135 0.63 -11.91 4.20
C PHE A 135 0.22 -10.97 3.07
N PHE A 136 -0.99 -11.18 2.55
CA PHE A 136 -1.52 -10.38 1.45
C PHE A 136 -2.50 -9.32 1.96
N MET A 137 -2.19 -8.05 1.74
CA MET A 137 -2.99 -6.93 2.21
C MET A 137 -3.79 -6.31 1.07
N LEU A 138 -5.09 -6.14 1.25
CA LEU A 138 -5.86 -5.19 0.45
C LEU A 138 -5.63 -3.79 1.02
N ASN A 139 -4.79 -3.01 0.35
CA ASN A 139 -4.40 -1.68 0.80
C ASN A 139 -5.47 -0.63 0.47
N SER A 140 -6.08 -0.72 -0.71
CA SER A 140 -7.21 0.14 -1.09
C SER A 140 -8.12 -0.56 -2.08
N LEU A 141 -9.42 -0.27 -2.00
CA LEU A 141 -10.43 -0.70 -2.95
C LEU A 141 -11.47 0.41 -3.07
N ALA A 142 -11.67 0.91 -4.28
CA ALA A 142 -12.65 1.95 -4.56
C ALA A 142 -13.43 1.62 -5.82
N THR A 143 -14.70 1.98 -5.84
CA THR A 143 -15.56 1.94 -7.03
C THR A 143 -16.16 3.33 -7.21
N HIS A 144 -16.13 3.83 -8.44
CA HIS A 144 -16.71 5.11 -8.79
C HIS A 144 -18.18 5.15 -8.33
N PRO A 145 -18.67 6.22 -7.67
CA PRO A 145 -20.02 6.29 -7.11
C PRO A 145 -21.12 5.84 -8.09
N ASP A 146 -21.10 6.36 -9.31
CA ASP A 146 -22.08 6.02 -10.37
C ASP A 146 -22.01 4.57 -10.88
N HIS A 147 -21.00 3.81 -10.46
CA HIS A 147 -20.76 2.43 -10.86
C HIS A 147 -20.79 1.45 -9.68
N GLN A 148 -21.17 1.92 -8.48
CA GLN A 148 -21.36 1.05 -7.32
C GLN A 148 -22.52 0.07 -7.51
N GLY A 149 -22.49 -1.06 -6.79
CA GLY A 149 -23.52 -2.10 -6.89
C GLY A 149 -23.54 -2.91 -8.19
N ARG A 150 -22.65 -2.61 -9.14
CA ARG A 150 -22.60 -3.27 -10.47
C ARG A 150 -21.50 -4.34 -10.60
N GLY A 151 -20.81 -4.65 -9.50
CA GLY A 151 -19.87 -5.77 -9.42
C GLY A 151 -18.40 -5.46 -9.69
N ALA A 152 -18.03 -4.24 -10.12
CA ALA A 152 -16.62 -3.89 -10.41
C ALA A 152 -15.69 -4.09 -9.19
N GLY A 153 -16.06 -3.56 -8.02
CA GLY A 153 -15.30 -3.79 -6.79
C GLY A 153 -15.27 -5.26 -6.36
N LYS A 154 -16.34 -6.03 -6.64
CA LYS A 154 -16.37 -7.48 -6.39
C LYS A 154 -15.34 -8.21 -7.25
N MET A 155 -15.19 -7.85 -8.53
CA MET A 155 -14.22 -8.49 -9.42
C MET A 155 -12.79 -8.29 -8.91
N LEU A 156 -12.45 -7.06 -8.52
CA LEU A 156 -11.13 -6.72 -7.97
C LEU A 156 -10.84 -7.44 -6.64
N LEU A 157 -11.86 -7.54 -5.77
CA LEU A 157 -11.74 -8.24 -4.50
C LEU A 157 -11.58 -9.75 -4.70
N ASP A 158 -12.39 -10.35 -5.57
CA ASP A 158 -12.37 -11.78 -5.85
C ASP A 158 -11.05 -12.22 -6.50
N TRP A 159 -10.45 -11.38 -7.36
CA TRP A 159 -9.11 -11.61 -7.90
C TRP A 159 -8.06 -11.76 -6.79
N GLY A 160 -8.00 -10.82 -5.86
CA GLY A 160 -6.97 -10.82 -4.81
C GLY A 160 -7.17 -11.93 -3.79
N VAL A 161 -8.43 -12.23 -3.45
CA VAL A 161 -8.79 -13.39 -2.62
C VAL A 161 -8.35 -14.70 -3.29
N LYS A 162 -8.58 -14.85 -4.60
CA LYS A 162 -8.13 -16.03 -5.33
C LYS A 162 -6.61 -16.14 -5.34
N LYS A 163 -5.89 -15.05 -5.60
CA LYS A 163 -4.42 -15.04 -5.54
C LYS A 163 -3.90 -15.47 -4.16
N ALA A 164 -4.50 -14.97 -3.08
CA ALA A 164 -4.14 -15.37 -1.72
C ALA A 164 -4.41 -16.87 -1.46
N ASP A 165 -5.51 -17.42 -1.98
CA ASP A 165 -5.79 -18.85 -1.91
C ASP A 165 -4.76 -19.67 -2.69
N ASP A 166 -4.45 -19.28 -3.94
CA ASP A 166 -3.47 -19.97 -4.79
C ASP A 166 -2.07 -19.98 -4.16
N GLU A 167 -1.69 -18.90 -3.47
CA GLU A 167 -0.38 -18.73 -2.82
C GLU A 167 -0.38 -19.17 -1.34
N GLN A 168 -1.50 -19.65 -0.82
CA GLN A 168 -1.67 -20.06 0.59
C GLN A 168 -1.29 -18.96 1.60
N LEU A 169 -1.72 -17.73 1.32
CA LEU A 169 -1.44 -16.55 2.13
C LEU A 169 -2.64 -16.13 2.97
N VAL A 170 -2.37 -15.77 4.23
CA VAL A 170 -3.36 -15.06 5.05
C VAL A 170 -3.61 -13.69 4.44
N THR A 171 -4.88 -13.26 4.39
CA THR A 171 -5.27 -11.96 3.86
C THR A 171 -5.68 -11.01 4.99
N TYR A 172 -5.26 -9.76 4.91
CA TYR A 172 -5.59 -8.69 5.87
C TYR A 172 -6.19 -7.47 5.17
N LEU A 173 -7.13 -6.80 5.82
CA LEU A 173 -7.62 -5.47 5.44
C LEU A 173 -8.21 -4.72 6.64
N ASP A 174 -8.32 -3.40 6.51
CA ASP A 174 -9.15 -2.57 7.39
C ASP A 174 -10.43 -2.15 6.65
N ALA A 175 -11.58 -2.45 7.23
CA ALA A 175 -12.90 -2.20 6.64
C ALA A 175 -13.66 -1.11 7.38
N THR A 176 -14.31 -0.21 6.65
CA THR A 176 -15.34 0.66 7.24
C THR A 176 -16.57 -0.16 7.64
N GLN A 177 -17.41 0.41 8.50
CA GLN A 177 -18.66 -0.22 8.93
C GLN A 177 -19.58 -0.63 7.75
N VAL A 178 -19.65 0.20 6.71
CA VAL A 178 -20.46 -0.09 5.51
C VAL A 178 -19.86 -1.22 4.68
N ALA A 179 -18.53 -1.33 4.62
CA ALA A 179 -17.85 -2.33 3.81
C ALA A 179 -17.70 -3.70 4.50
N LYS A 180 -17.75 -3.75 5.84
CA LYS A 180 -17.57 -4.98 6.64
C LYS A 180 -18.38 -6.18 6.10
N PRO A 181 -19.71 -6.09 5.83
CA PRO A 181 -20.48 -7.25 5.36
C PRO A 181 -20.03 -7.79 3.99
N ILE A 182 -19.41 -6.95 3.16
CA ILE A 182 -18.88 -7.36 1.84
C ILE A 182 -17.69 -8.30 2.02
N TYR A 183 -16.84 -8.03 3.00
CA TYR A 183 -15.67 -8.83 3.32
C TYR A 183 -16.04 -10.09 4.11
N GLU A 184 -16.98 -10.02 5.06
CA GLU A 184 -17.47 -11.19 5.81
C GLU A 184 -18.00 -12.28 4.88
N LYS A 185 -18.75 -11.90 3.84
CA LYS A 185 -19.25 -12.83 2.80
C LYS A 185 -18.14 -13.60 2.07
N ARG A 186 -16.89 -13.16 2.16
CA ARG A 186 -15.71 -13.80 1.55
C ARG A 186 -14.86 -14.57 2.55
N GLY A 187 -15.31 -14.69 3.81
CA GLY A 187 -14.61 -15.41 4.87
C GLY A 187 -13.59 -14.56 5.62
N PHE A 188 -13.67 -13.23 5.53
CA PHE A 188 -12.94 -12.37 6.45
C PHE A 188 -13.66 -12.32 7.80
N GLU A 189 -12.88 -12.41 8.87
CA GLU A 189 -13.34 -12.34 10.25
C GLU A 189 -12.79 -11.08 10.90
N VAL A 190 -13.62 -10.36 11.67
CA VAL A 190 -13.16 -9.24 12.48
C VAL A 190 -12.24 -9.76 13.59
N LYS A 191 -11.05 -9.15 13.71
CA LYS A 191 -10.10 -9.40 14.80
C LYS A 191 -9.99 -8.23 15.77
N ARG A 192 -10.23 -7.01 15.30
CA ARG A 192 -10.29 -5.80 16.13
C ARG A 192 -11.26 -4.78 15.52
N ALA A 193 -11.90 -3.98 16.37
CA ALA A 193 -12.57 -2.75 16.00
C ALA A 193 -11.77 -1.57 16.56
N VAL A 194 -11.51 -0.56 15.72
CA VAL A 194 -10.80 0.66 16.05
C VAL A 194 -11.77 1.81 15.86
N GLU A 195 -12.12 2.46 16.97
CA GLU A 195 -13.00 3.62 16.98
C GLU A 195 -12.16 4.89 16.77
N TRP A 196 -12.69 5.82 15.98
CA TRP A 196 -12.05 7.09 15.69
C TRP A 196 -13.07 8.23 15.83
N ASP A 197 -12.85 9.10 16.82
CA ASP A 197 -13.74 10.21 17.09
C ASP A 197 -13.50 11.36 16.10
N ARG A 198 -14.49 11.59 15.23
CA ARG A 198 -14.41 12.64 14.20
C ARG A 198 -14.67 14.02 14.78
N THR A 199 -15.25 14.14 15.97
CA THR A 199 -15.59 15.42 16.58
C THR A 199 -14.34 16.23 16.96
N VAL A 200 -13.25 15.53 17.31
CA VAL A 200 -11.92 16.12 17.54
C VAL A 200 -11.40 16.88 16.31
N TRP A 201 -11.86 16.51 15.11
CA TRP A 201 -11.42 17.06 13.83
C TRP A 201 -12.48 17.94 13.16
N GLY A 202 -13.54 18.32 13.88
CA GLY A 202 -14.64 19.14 13.36
C GLY A 202 -15.65 18.36 12.50
N GLY A 203 -15.60 17.03 12.51
CA GLY A 203 -16.64 16.16 11.94
C GLY A 203 -17.70 15.77 12.99
N GLU A 204 -18.56 14.81 12.64
CA GLU A 204 -19.66 14.36 13.51
C GLU A 204 -19.51 12.89 13.89
N GLY A 205 -19.71 12.54 15.16
CA GLY A 205 -19.81 11.17 15.63
C GLY A 205 -18.51 10.34 15.56
N LEU A 206 -18.67 9.03 15.79
CA LEU A 206 -17.59 8.05 15.77
C LEU A 206 -17.55 7.34 14.41
N ASP A 207 -16.35 7.14 13.89
CA ASP A 207 -16.10 6.19 12.81
C ASP A 207 -15.53 4.89 13.38
N ILE A 208 -15.86 3.76 12.78
CA ILE A 208 -15.36 2.45 13.22
C ILE A 208 -14.73 1.72 12.04
N HIS A 209 -13.45 1.39 12.21
CA HIS A 209 -12.68 0.57 11.30
C HIS A 209 -12.46 -0.82 11.89
N TYR A 210 -12.73 -1.85 11.10
CA TYR A 210 -12.55 -3.24 11.49
C TYR A 210 -11.30 -3.80 10.85
N SER A 211 -10.33 -4.21 11.66
CA SER A 211 -9.19 -5.01 11.20
C SER A 211 -9.66 -6.44 11.00
N MET A 212 -9.66 -6.90 9.74
CA MET A 212 -10.24 -8.17 9.34
C MET A 212 -9.19 -9.09 8.73
N VAL A 213 -9.31 -10.39 9.04
CA VAL A 213 -8.38 -11.43 8.60
C VAL A 213 -9.13 -12.55 7.92
N ARG A 214 -8.58 -13.07 6.83
CA ARG A 214 -9.08 -14.27 6.14
C ARG A 214 -7.95 -15.28 6.00
N ARG A 215 -8.21 -16.53 6.38
CA ARG A 215 -7.30 -17.65 6.07
C ARG A 215 -7.48 -18.10 4.61
N PRO A 216 -6.41 -18.52 3.92
CA PRO A 216 -6.52 -19.05 2.57
C PRO A 216 -7.32 -20.35 2.59
N ARG A 217 -8.09 -20.60 1.53
CA ARG A 217 -8.73 -21.89 1.31
C ARG A 217 -7.73 -22.82 0.64
N THR A 218 -7.62 -24.04 1.13
CA THR A 218 -6.92 -25.11 0.41
C THR A 218 -7.81 -25.53 -0.76
N GLY A 219 -7.26 -25.53 -1.98
CA GLY A 219 -7.97 -26.08 -3.13
C GLY A 219 -8.24 -27.56 -2.88
N HIS A 220 -9.50 -27.94 -2.68
CA HIS A 220 -9.89 -29.32 -2.96
C HIS A 220 -9.83 -29.48 -4.48
N GLY A 221 -8.80 -30.17 -4.96
CA GLY A 221 -8.83 -30.71 -6.30
C GLY A 221 -10.10 -31.54 -6.46
N GLN A 222 -10.98 -31.08 -7.36
CA GLN A 222 -12.03 -31.86 -7.98
C GLN A 222 -11.81 -31.80 -9.48
#